data_AF-A0A8C0JL43-F1
#
_entry.id   AF-A0A8C0JL43-F1
#
_cell.length_a   1.000
_cell.length_b   1.000
_cell.length_c   1.000
_cell.angle_alpha   90.00
_cell.angle_beta   90.00
_cell.angle_gamma   90.00
#
_symmetry.space_group_name_H-M   'P 1'
#
loop_
_entity.id
_entity.type
_entity.pdbx_description
1 polymer ?
#
loop_
_entity_poly.entity_id
_entity_poly.type
_entity_poly.pdbx_seq_one_letter_code
_entity_poly.pdbx_strand_id
1 'polypeptide(L)'
;MVGLLKKTTGLVGLAVCESPHERLRILYTKIFDVLEQIPKNAAYRKYTEQITNKKLSMVKVEPDVKKLKDQLQGGQLEEVILQAENE
;
A
#
# COMPACT_ATOMS: atom_id res chain seq x y z
N MET A 1 -19.83 -5.50 -4.00
CA MET A 1 -19.30 -5.86 -5.34
C MET A 1 -18.27 -6.95 -5.14
N VAL A 2 -18.57 -8.18 -5.57
CA VAL A 2 -17.56 -9.26 -5.61
C VAL A 2 -16.63 -8.92 -6.76
N GLY A 3 -15.51 -8.26 -6.43
CA GLY A 3 -14.45 -8.02 -7.39
C GLY A 3 -13.93 -9.34 -7.94
N LEU A 4 -13.46 -9.31 -9.19
CA LEU A 4 -12.84 -10.45 -9.87
C LEU A 4 -11.80 -11.10 -8.95
N LEU A 5 -12.14 -12.24 -8.33
CA LEU A 5 -11.25 -12.97 -7.42
C LEU A 5 -10.04 -13.44 -8.22
N LYS A 6 -8.89 -12.83 -7.92
CA LYS A 6 -7.61 -13.20 -8.51
C LYS A 6 -7.24 -14.60 -8.01
N LYS A 7 -6.97 -15.53 -8.92
CA LYS A 7 -6.69 -16.94 -8.58
C LYS A 7 -5.27 -17.15 -8.06
N THR A 8 -4.29 -16.49 -8.67
CA THR A 8 -2.88 -16.56 -8.29
C THR A 8 -2.19 -15.21 -8.58
N THR A 9 -1.11 -14.91 -7.88
CA THR A 9 -0.20 -13.80 -8.18
C THR A 9 0.80 -14.16 -9.28
N GLY A 10 1.03 -15.46 -9.54
CA GLY A 10 2.06 -15.92 -10.46
C GLY A 10 3.49 -15.77 -9.91
N LEU A 11 3.64 -15.34 -8.65
CA LEU A 11 4.90 -15.19 -7.95
C LEU A 11 4.97 -16.21 -6.81
N VAL A 12 6.09 -16.94 -6.71
CA VAL A 12 6.30 -17.92 -5.64
C VAL A 12 6.43 -17.19 -4.30
N GLY A 13 5.74 -17.69 -3.28
CA GLY A 13 5.79 -17.12 -1.93
C GLY A 13 4.92 -15.87 -1.71
N LEU A 14 4.25 -15.35 -2.74
CA LEU A 14 3.34 -14.20 -2.61
C LEU A 14 1.88 -14.64 -2.74
N ALA A 15 1.18 -14.74 -1.61
CA ALA A 15 -0.23 -15.12 -1.59
C ALA A 15 -1.13 -13.99 -2.11
N VAL A 16 -2.28 -14.37 -2.68
CA VAL A 16 -3.31 -13.40 -3.11
C VAL A 16 -3.95 -12.77 -1.87
N CYS A 17 -4.14 -11.45 -1.91
CA CYS A 17 -4.86 -10.72 -0.87
C CYS A 17 -6.31 -10.47 -1.29
N GLU A 18 -7.28 -10.86 -0.46
CA GLU A 18 -8.71 -10.69 -0.75
C GLU A 18 -9.17 -9.23 -0.62
N SER A 19 -8.65 -8.49 0.36
CA SER A 19 -9.02 -7.09 0.64
C SER A 19 -7.80 -6.15 0.63
N PRO A 20 -7.18 -5.92 -0.55
CA PRO A 20 -5.92 -5.16 -0.65
C PRO A 20 -6.07 -3.71 -0.17
N HIS A 21 -7.22 -3.06 -0.41
CA HIS A 21 -7.47 -1.69 0.06
C HIS A 21 -7.46 -1.56 1.57
N GLU A 22 -8.10 -2.49 2.27
CA GLU A 22 -8.17 -2.48 3.73
C GLU A 22 -6.80 -2.76 4.33
N ARG A 23 -6.11 -3.78 3.80
CA ARG A 23 -4.74 -4.12 4.21
C ARG A 23 -3.78 -2.95 4.01
N LEU A 24 -3.80 -2.28 2.85
CA LEU A 24 -2.96 -1.10 2.59
C LEU A 24 -3.29 0.07 3.52
N ARG A 25 -4.57 0.33 3.83
CA ARG A 25 -4.95 1.37 4.80
C ARG A 25 -4.38 1.07 6.19
N ILE A 26 -4.46 -0.17 6.64
CA ILE A 26 -3.92 -0.60 7.94
C ILE A 26 -2.39 -0.45 7.97
N LEU A 27 -1.70 -0.83 6.89
CA LEU A 27 -0.23 -0.72 6.83
C LEU A 27 0.24 0.73 6.82
N TYR A 28 -0.37 1.58 5.97
CA TYR A 28 0.02 2.99 5.92
C TYR A 28 -0.28 3.74 7.22
N THR A 29 -1.37 3.41 7.91
CA THR A 29 -1.65 3.98 9.24
C THR A 29 -0.59 3.56 10.27
N LYS A 30 -0.21 2.28 10.31
CA LYS A 30 0.90 1.81 11.15
C LYS A 30 2.23 2.51 10.83
N ILE A 31 2.55 2.71 9.55
CA ILE A 31 3.74 3.45 9.14
C ILE A 31 3.68 4.88 9.70
N PHE A 32 2.53 5.57 9.61
CA PHE A 32 2.38 6.89 10.20
C PHE A 32 2.58 6.89 11.73
N ASP A 33 2.01 5.92 12.45
CA ASP A 33 2.16 5.81 13.91
C ASP A 33 3.65 5.67 14.31
N VAL A 34 4.44 4.93 13.52
CA VAL A 34 5.90 4.79 13.74
C VAL A 34 6.64 6.07 13.35
N LEU A 35 6.30 6.69 12.21
CA LEU A 35 6.90 7.94 11.76
C LEU A 35 6.65 9.09 12.74
N GLU A 36 5.54 9.08 13.48
CA GLU A 36 5.24 10.09 14.49
C GLU A 36 6.30 10.13 15.61
N GLN A 37 6.93 8.99 15.92
CA GLN A 37 7.98 8.87 16.93
C GLN A 37 9.33 9.43 16.46
N ILE A 38 9.53 9.61 15.16
CA ILE A 38 10.76 10.15 14.57
C ILE A 38 10.71 11.68 14.57
N PRO A 39 11.80 12.42 14.87
CA PRO A 39 11.78 13.89 14.81
C PRO A 39 11.35 14.45 13.45
N LYS A 40 10.52 15.52 13.44
CA LYS A 40 10.01 16.16 12.21
C LYS A 40 11.08 16.72 11.26
N ASN A 41 12.28 16.99 11.78
CA ASN A 41 13.41 17.48 10.98
C ASN A 41 14.19 16.35 10.30
N ALA A 42 13.91 15.08 10.61
CA ALA A 42 14.58 13.96 9.98
C ALA A 42 14.16 13.87 8.50
N ALA A 43 15.15 13.85 7.61
CA ALA A 43 14.92 13.75 6.17
C ALA A 43 14.08 12.50 5.82
N TYR A 44 14.40 11.36 6.44
CA TYR A 44 13.66 10.11 6.27
C TYR A 44 12.17 10.29 6.55
N ARG A 45 11.81 10.82 7.74
CA ARG A 45 10.41 11.08 8.10
C ARG A 45 9.69 11.94 7.05
N LYS A 46 10.30 13.06 6.66
CA LYS A 46 9.69 14.00 5.70
C LYS A 46 9.38 13.34 4.36
N TYR A 47 10.33 12.58 3.81
CA TYR A 47 10.16 11.93 2.51
C TYR A 47 9.22 10.72 2.60
N THR A 48 9.32 9.90 3.64
CA THR A 48 8.44 8.75 3.84
C THR A 48 7.00 9.20 4.08
N GLU A 49 6.75 10.23 4.91
CA GLU A 49 5.40 10.79 5.09
C GLU A 49 4.81 11.31 3.78
N GLN A 50 5.63 11.95 2.92
CA GLN A 50 5.17 12.46 1.64
C GLN A 50 4.77 11.32 0.67
N ILE A 51 5.61 10.28 0.58
CA ILE A 51 5.36 9.12 -0.27
C ILE A 51 4.14 8.35 0.23
N THR A 52 4.10 8.04 1.52
CA THR A 52 3.01 7.30 2.18
C THR A 52 1.69 8.05 2.06
N ASN A 53 1.66 9.38 2.25
CA ASN A 53 0.43 10.17 2.06
C ASN A 53 -0.07 10.13 0.62
N LYS A 54 0.84 10.23 -0.37
CA LYS A 54 0.49 10.16 -1.79
C LYS A 54 -0.14 8.80 -2.12
N LYS A 55 0.50 7.70 -1.70
CA LYS A 55 -0.02 6.34 -1.92
C LYS A 55 -1.35 6.12 -1.19
N LEU A 56 -1.46 6.53 0.07
CA LEU A 56 -2.71 6.42 0.85
C LEU A 56 -3.86 7.20 0.21
N SER A 57 -3.58 8.38 -0.35
CA SER A 57 -4.58 9.18 -1.06
C SER A 57 -5.10 8.46 -2.30
N MET A 58 -4.21 7.83 -3.09
CA MET A 58 -4.61 7.02 -4.25
C MET A 58 -5.51 5.84 -3.83
N VAL A 59 -5.15 5.11 -2.76
CA VAL A 59 -5.96 3.99 -2.23
C VAL A 59 -7.32 4.46 -1.71
N LYS A 60 -7.44 5.71 -1.23
CA LYS A 60 -8.72 6.28 -0.80
C LYS A 60 -9.61 6.73 -1.96
N VAL A 61 -9.00 7.28 -3.00
CA VAL A 61 -9.72 7.84 -4.17
C VAL A 61 -10.20 6.74 -5.11
N GLU A 62 -9.38 5.72 -5.35
CA GLU A 62 -9.67 4.70 -6.35
C GLU A 62 -10.24 3.42 -5.72
N PRO A 63 -11.56 3.17 -5.85
CA PRO A 63 -12.19 1.96 -5.31
C PRO A 63 -11.91 0.71 -6.15
N ASP A 64 -11.54 0.86 -7.42
CA ASP A 64 -11.29 -0.26 -8.32
C ASP A 64 -9.86 -0.79 -8.15
N VAL A 65 -9.75 -2.08 -7.82
CA VAL A 65 -8.49 -2.80 -7.59
C VAL A 65 -7.57 -2.77 -8.81
N LYS A 66 -8.11 -2.87 -10.04
CA LYS A 66 -7.31 -2.87 -11.27
C LYS A 66 -6.78 -1.47 -11.57
N LYS A 67 -7.63 -0.45 -11.47
CA LYS A 67 -7.21 0.94 -11.68
C LYS A 67 -6.19 1.39 -10.64
N LEU A 68 -6.39 0.99 -9.38
CA LEU A 68 -5.48 1.31 -8.30
C LEU A 68 -4.09 0.70 -8.55
N LYS A 69 -4.04 -0.55 -9.05
CA LYS A 69 -2.79 -1.20 -9.47
C LYS A 69 -2.05 -0.36 -10.53
N ASP A 70 -2.75 0.08 -11.56
CA ASP A 70 -2.16 0.86 -12.65
C ASP A 70 -1.68 2.24 -12.17
N GLN A 71 -2.38 2.86 -11.21
CA GLN A 71 -1.98 4.14 -10.61
C GLN A 71 -0.77 4.05 -9.68
N LEU A 72 -0.64 2.97 -8.91
CA LEU A 72 0.44 2.79 -7.94
C LEU A 72 1.80 2.48 -8.58
N GLN A 73 1.82 2.08 -9.86
CA GLN A 73 3.05 1.75 -10.62
C GLN A 73 3.99 0.75 -9.91
N GLY A 74 3.48 -0.08 -9.00
CA GLY A 74 4.25 -0.98 -8.14
C GLY A 74 4.11 -2.46 -8.49
N GLY A 75 3.78 -2.80 -9.73
CA GLY A 75 3.50 -4.17 -10.13
C GLY A 75 2.12 -4.63 -9.68
N GLN A 76 2.03 -5.73 -8.93
CA GLN A 76 0.78 -6.22 -8.35
C GLN A 76 0.51 -5.58 -6.98
N LEU A 77 -0.76 -5.49 -6.56
CA LEU A 77 -1.10 -4.89 -5.26
C LEU A 77 -0.48 -5.66 -4.09
N GLU A 78 -0.32 -6.97 -4.23
CA GLU A 78 0.33 -7.82 -3.23
C GLU A 78 1.82 -7.48 -3.08
N GLU A 79 2.50 -7.08 -4.15
CA GLU A 79 3.88 -6.59 -4.09
C GLU A 79 3.94 -5.22 -3.40
N VAL A 80 2.96 -4.35 -3.67
CA VAL A 80 2.83 -3.06 -2.97
C VAL A 80 2.55 -3.25 -1.47
N ILE A 81 1.73 -4.23 -1.11
CA ILE A 81 1.48 -4.61 0.29
C ILE A 81 2.77 -5.09 0.94
N LEU A 82 3.50 -5.98 0.30
CA LEU A 82 4.79 -6.47 0.81
C LEU A 82 5.81 -5.34 0.96
N GLN A 83 5.84 -4.39 0.02
CA GLN A 83 6.67 -3.20 0.14
C GLN A 83 6.28 -2.38 1.38
N ALA A 84 4.98 -2.15 1.61
CA ALA A 84 4.50 -1.42 2.78
C ALA A 84 4.69 -2.19 4.11
N GLU A 85 4.91 -3.51 4.09
CA GLU A 85 5.29 -4.28 5.28
C GLU A 85 6.79 -4.18 5.62
N ASN A 86 7.62 -3.90 4.61
CA ASN A 86 9.07 -3.74 4.76
C ASN A 86 9.50 -2.29 5.04
N GLU A 87 8.56 -1.35 4.96
CA GLU A 87 8.76 0.09 5.16
C GLU A 87 8.46 0.50 6.60
#